data_AF-A0A836BLP1-F1
#
_entry.id   AF-A0A836BLP1-F1
#
_cell.length_a   1.000
_cell.length_b   1.000
_cell.length_c   1.000
_cell.angle_alpha   90.00
_cell.angle_beta   90.00
_cell.angle_gamma   90.00
#
_symmetry.space_group_name_H-M   'P 1'
#
loop_
_entity.id
_entity.type
_entity.pdbx_description
1 polymer ?
#
loop_
_entity_poly.entity_id
_entity_poly.type
_entity_poly.pdbx_seq_one_letter_code
_entity_poly.pdbx_strand_id
1 'polypeptide(L)'
;MIANSPLVLRESLLDEVYSMGERFVDASKKLVKPGMNGPFCIEGVYDENANFKTFEFSARIVAGTNIFMSGSPYTYLIYDEPMSMGRRIAREIKEADSTNQIDKIVT
;
A
#
# COMPACT_ATOMS: atom_id res chain seq x y z
N MET A 1 22.04 4.95 12.36
CA MET A 1 21.38 4.41 11.15
C MET A 1 19.93 4.85 11.19
N ILE A 2 19.52 5.72 10.28
CA ILE A 2 18.09 6.05 10.10
C ILE A 2 17.63 5.17 8.94
N ALA A 3 16.78 4.18 9.21
CA ALA A 3 16.36 3.21 8.19
C ALA A 3 15.19 3.74 7.36
N ASN A 4 14.20 4.38 7.99
CA ASN A 4 13.05 5.00 7.34
C ASN A 4 12.68 6.28 8.08
N SER A 5 12.23 7.31 7.38
CA SER A 5 11.73 8.57 7.95
C SER A 5 10.29 8.77 7.51
N PRO A 6 9.39 9.27 8.38
CA PRO A 6 8.02 9.58 7.98
C PRO A 6 8.03 10.77 7.03
N LEU A 7 7.22 10.68 5.98
CA LEU A 7 6.98 11.75 5.02
C LEU A 7 5.49 11.75 4.68
N VAL A 8 4.97 12.94 4.39
CA VAL A 8 3.67 13.13 3.74
C VAL A 8 3.90 13.82 2.41
N LEU A 9 3.15 13.38 1.40
CA LEU A 9 3.17 13.97 0.07
C LEU A 9 2.37 15.28 0.04
N ARG A 10 2.76 16.22 -0.83
CA ARG A 10 1.90 17.36 -1.18
C ARG A 10 0.55 16.82 -1.68
N GLU A 11 -0.54 17.36 -1.14
CA GLU A 11 -1.91 16.87 -1.40
C GLU A 11 -2.25 16.83 -2.91
N SER A 12 -1.80 17.82 -3.67
CA SER A 12 -2.04 17.88 -5.13
C SER A 12 -1.42 16.74 -5.94
N LEU A 13 -0.55 15.93 -5.32
CA LEU A 13 0.07 14.77 -5.97
C LEU A 13 -0.60 13.45 -5.58
N LEU A 14 -1.56 13.47 -4.64
CA LEU A 14 -2.20 12.25 -4.14
C LEU A 14 -3.01 11.55 -5.23
N ASP A 15 -3.74 12.29 -6.05
CA ASP A 15 -4.57 11.73 -7.13
C ASP A 15 -3.76 10.89 -8.13
N GLU A 16 -2.57 11.37 -8.52
CA GLU A 16 -1.69 10.63 -9.44
C GLU A 16 -1.12 9.36 -8.79
N VAL A 17 -0.71 9.40 -7.51
CA VAL A 17 -0.19 8.19 -6.85
C VAL A 17 -1.28 7.15 -6.61
N TYR A 18 -2.52 7.57 -6.35
CA TYR A 18 -3.67 6.66 -6.29
C TYR A 18 -3.93 6.02 -7.65
N SER A 19 -4.01 6.83 -8.71
CA SER A 19 -4.18 6.36 -10.09
C SER A 19 -3.06 5.40 -10.52
N MET A 20 -1.82 5.68 -10.13
CA MET A 20 -0.69 4.78 -10.37
C MET A 20 -0.87 3.43 -9.67
N GLY A 21 -1.34 3.42 -8.42
CA GLY A 21 -1.66 2.20 -7.69
C GLY A 21 -2.75 1.37 -8.35
N GLU A 22 -3.83 2.00 -8.82
CA GLU A 22 -4.91 1.31 -9.54
C GLU A 22 -4.41 0.67 -10.84
N ARG A 23 -3.65 1.42 -11.65
CA ARG A 23 -3.03 0.89 -12.88
C ARG A 23 -2.13 -0.31 -12.58
N PHE A 24 -1.36 -0.26 -11.49
CA PHE A 24 -0.50 -1.36 -11.07
C PHE A 24 -1.32 -2.62 -10.70
N VAL A 25 -2.36 -2.45 -9.87
CA VAL A 25 -3.26 -3.53 -9.49
C VAL A 25 -3.94 -4.15 -10.72
N ASP A 26 -4.45 -3.34 -11.64
CA ASP A 26 -5.12 -3.83 -12.84
C ASP A 26 -4.18 -4.50 -13.84
N ALA A 27 -2.96 -3.99 -13.99
CA ALA A 27 -1.93 -4.66 -14.78
C ALA A 27 -1.55 -6.01 -14.16
N SER A 28 -1.40 -6.08 -12.83
CA SER A 28 -1.05 -7.31 -12.12
C SER A 28 -2.12 -8.40 -12.32
N LYS A 29 -3.41 -8.06 -12.24
CA LYS A 29 -4.53 -8.99 -12.48
C LYS A 29 -4.50 -9.60 -13.88
N LYS A 30 -4.06 -8.84 -14.89
CA LYS A 30 -3.97 -9.29 -16.29
C LYS A 30 -2.78 -10.21 -16.52
N LEU A 31 -1.67 -9.95 -15.83
CA LEU A 31 -0.39 -10.65 -16.05
C LEU A 31 -0.22 -11.88 -15.17
N VAL A 32 -0.66 -11.83 -13.91
CA VAL A 32 -0.47 -12.89 -12.92
C VAL A 32 -1.74 -13.02 -12.07
N LYS A 33 -2.45 -14.16 -12.18
CA LYS A 33 -3.62 -14.42 -11.34
C LYS A 33 -3.19 -14.71 -9.88
N PRO A 34 -3.94 -14.27 -8.86
CA PRO A 34 -5.19 -13.50 -8.90
C PRO A 34 -5.00 -11.97 -9.08
N GLY A 35 -3.75 -11.51 -9.14
CA GLY A 35 -3.35 -10.10 -9.12
C GLY A 35 -2.81 -9.70 -7.76
N MET A 36 -2.65 -8.40 -7.54
CA MET A 36 -2.21 -7.86 -6.26
C MET A 36 -3.40 -7.70 -5.29
N ASN A 37 -3.50 -8.61 -4.31
CA ASN A 37 -4.58 -8.66 -3.32
C ASN A 37 -4.13 -8.31 -1.89
N GLY A 38 -2.89 -7.82 -1.74
CA GLY A 38 -2.27 -7.49 -0.46
C GLY A 38 -1.42 -6.22 -0.53
N PRO A 39 -0.53 -5.99 0.46
CA PRO A 39 0.32 -4.82 0.49
C PRO A 39 1.34 -4.87 -0.66
N PHE A 40 1.56 -3.72 -1.29
CA PHE A 40 2.66 -3.49 -2.22
C PHE A 40 3.25 -2.10 -2.03
N CYS A 41 4.43 -1.87 -2.59
CA CYS A 41 5.07 -0.56 -2.63
C CYS A 41 5.59 -0.29 -4.04
N ILE A 42 5.41 0.94 -4.53
CA ILE A 42 6.04 1.43 -5.75
C ILE A 42 7.12 2.42 -5.32
N GLU A 43 8.36 2.13 -5.66
CA GLU A 43 9.54 2.82 -5.16
C GLU A 43 10.12 3.68 -6.28
N GLY A 44 10.36 4.95 -5.97
CA GLY A 44 10.64 5.96 -6.97
C GLY A 44 11.11 7.29 -6.39
N VAL A 45 11.35 8.24 -7.27
CA VAL A 45 11.77 9.60 -6.95
C VAL A 45 10.90 10.61 -7.69
N TYR A 46 10.70 11.78 -7.09
CA TYR A 46 10.13 12.93 -7.77
C TYR A 46 11.25 13.80 -8.33
N ASP A 47 11.07 14.29 -9.57
CA ASP A 47 11.92 15.34 -10.12
C ASP A 47 11.48 16.75 -9.66
N GLU A 48 12.20 17.78 -10.09
CA GLU A 48 11.90 19.19 -9.79
C GLU A 48 10.53 19.67 -10.30
N ASN A 49 9.96 18.98 -11.28
CA ASN A 49 8.66 19.26 -11.89
C ASN A 49 7.53 18.42 -11.27
N ALA A 50 7.82 17.71 -10.16
CA ALA A 50 6.91 16.79 -9.49
C ALA A 50 6.45 15.61 -10.36
N ASN A 51 7.26 15.16 -11.32
CA ASN A 51 7.03 13.91 -12.02
C ASN A 51 7.60 12.74 -11.21
N PHE A 52 6.77 11.73 -10.95
CA PHE A 52 7.21 10.51 -10.28
C PHE A 52 7.88 9.56 -11.27
N LYS A 53 9.09 9.10 -10.95
CA LYS A 53 9.85 8.09 -11.68
C LYS A 53 10.07 6.88 -10.78
N THR A 54 9.46 5.76 -11.15
CA THR A 54 9.64 4.46 -10.47
C THR A 54 10.92 3.77 -10.96
N PHE A 55 11.64 3.16 -10.02
CA PHE A 55 12.80 2.30 -10.34
C PHE A 55 12.59 0.86 -9.88
N GLU A 56 11.78 0.62 -8.85
CA GLU A 56 11.41 -0.73 -8.42
C GLU A 56 10.00 -0.79 -7.81
N PHE A 57 9.54 -2.00 -7.56
CA PHE A 57 8.33 -2.24 -6.78
C PHE A 57 8.54 -3.46 -5.88
N SER A 58 7.85 -3.46 -4.74
CA SER A 58 7.79 -4.56 -3.81
C SER A 58 6.37 -5.14 -3.80
N ALA A 59 6.22 -6.40 -4.22
CA ALA A 59 4.95 -7.14 -4.22
C ALA A 59 4.56 -7.69 -2.82
N ARG A 60 4.97 -7.00 -1.76
CA ARG A 60 4.74 -7.37 -0.36
C ARG A 60 4.90 -6.14 0.54
N ILE A 61 4.67 -6.35 1.84
CA ILE A 61 4.97 -5.35 2.87
C ILE A 61 6.47 -4.96 2.87
N VAL A 62 6.74 -3.67 3.05
CA VAL A 62 8.09 -3.07 3.07
C VAL A 62 8.43 -2.51 4.44
N ALA A 63 9.72 -2.38 4.75
CA ALA A 63 10.18 -1.86 6.05
C ALA A 63 9.69 -0.43 6.35
N GLY A 64 9.39 0.36 5.31
CA GLY A 64 8.80 1.69 5.45
C GLY A 64 7.49 1.72 6.22
N THR A 65 6.75 0.61 6.33
CA THR A 65 5.51 0.57 7.13
C THR A 65 5.76 0.50 8.64
N ASN A 66 6.98 0.16 9.08
CA ASN A 66 7.31 -0.03 10.50
C ASN A 66 7.23 1.25 11.33
N ILE A 67 7.37 2.41 10.69
CA ILE A 67 7.26 3.71 11.38
C ILE A 67 5.80 4.10 11.66
N PHE A 68 4.83 3.35 11.09
CA PHE A 68 3.39 3.59 11.21
C PHE A 68 2.68 2.48 11.99
N MET A 69 3.34 1.90 13.00
CA MET A 69 2.77 0.82 13.83
C MET A 69 1.50 1.24 14.59
N SER A 70 1.36 2.53 14.91
CA SER A 70 0.17 3.11 15.55
C SER A 70 -0.70 3.90 14.56
N GLY A 71 -0.52 3.68 13.25
CA GLY A 71 -1.18 4.45 12.20
C GLY A 71 -0.26 5.47 11.52
N SER A 72 -0.73 5.95 10.38
CA SER A 72 -0.13 7.02 9.56
C SER A 72 -1.11 8.19 9.43
N PRO A 73 -0.65 9.38 8.98
CA PRO A 73 -1.54 10.49 8.64
C PRO A 73 -2.65 10.07 7.66
N TYR A 74 -2.38 9.15 6.72
CA TYR A 74 -3.35 8.68 5.74
C TYR A 74 -4.39 7.73 6.35
N THR A 75 -3.96 6.76 7.15
CA THR A 75 -4.88 5.80 7.77
C THR A 75 -5.76 6.45 8.82
N TYR A 76 -5.29 7.53 9.46
CA TYR A 76 -6.08 8.31 10.41
C TYR A 76 -7.31 8.96 9.75
N LEU A 77 -7.25 9.28 8.45
CA LEU A 77 -8.39 9.84 7.71
C LEU A 77 -9.47 8.78 7.37
N ILE A 78 -9.13 7.49 7.46
CA ILE A 78 -9.97 6.38 6.98
C ILE A 78 -10.52 5.55 8.14
N TYR A 79 -9.76 5.46 9.25
CA TYR A 79 -10.07 4.56 10.35
C TYR A 79 -10.18 5.31 11.67
N ASP A 80 -11.22 4.99 12.43
CA ASP A 80 -11.43 5.49 13.80
C ASP A 80 -10.53 4.79 14.84
N GLU A 81 -9.56 4.00 14.39
CA GLU A 81 -8.61 3.29 15.25
C GLU A 81 -7.20 3.25 14.64
N PRO A 82 -6.13 3.14 15.48
CA PRO A 82 -4.76 2.99 15.01
C PRO A 82 -4.60 1.84 14.01
N MET A 83 -4.25 2.16 12.77
CA MET A 83 -4.18 1.17 11.68
C MET A 83 -2.78 1.11 11.05
N SER A 84 -1.99 0.11 11.42
CA SER A 84 -0.76 -0.23 10.71
C SER A 84 -1.03 -1.14 9.52
N MET A 85 -0.06 -1.29 8.61
CA MET A 85 -0.21 -2.26 7.51
C MET A 85 -0.27 -3.70 8.00
N GLY A 86 0.44 -4.06 9.07
CA GLY A 86 0.30 -5.38 9.70
C GLY A 86 -1.13 -5.60 10.24
N ARG A 87 -1.72 -4.59 10.89
CA ARG A 87 -3.11 -4.65 11.36
C ARG A 87 -4.10 -4.74 10.20
N ARG A 88 -3.86 -4.01 9.10
CA ARG A 88 -4.70 -4.06 7.90
C ARG A 88 -4.71 -5.44 7.25
N ILE A 89 -3.56 -6.11 7.17
CA ILE A 89 -3.45 -7.49 6.66
C ILE A 89 -4.23 -8.45 7.58
N ALA A 90 -4.02 -8.36 8.90
CA ALA A 90 -4.73 -9.21 9.85
C ALA A 90 -6.25 -9.00 9.80
N ARG A 91 -6.70 -7.75 9.58
CA ARG A 91 -8.12 -7.44 9.37
C ARG A 91 -8.67 -8.09 8.11
N GLU A 92 -7.94 -8.02 6.98
CA GLU A 92 -8.35 -8.69 5.73
C GLU A 92 -8.54 -10.18 5.95
N ILE A 93 -7.60 -10.83 6.64
CA ILE A 93 -7.69 -12.27 6.95
C ILE A 93 -8.94 -12.58 7.77
N LYS A 94 -9.22 -11.77 8.80
CA LYS A 94 -10.40 -11.94 9.65
C LYS A 94 -11.72 -11.74 8.89
N GLU A 95 -11.77 -10.77 7.99
CA GLU A 95 -12.95 -10.48 7.16
C GLU A 95 -13.18 -11.54 6.08
N ALA A 96 -12.11 -12.04 5.46
CA ALA A 96 -12.19 -13.13 4.50
C ALA A 96 -12.63 -14.44 5.17
N ASP A 97 -12.12 -14.74 6.36
CA ASP A 97 -12.55 -15.91 7.14
C ASP A 97 -14.04 -15.81 7.55
N SER A 98 -14.47 -14.66 8.07
CA SER A 98 -15.86 -14.46 8.51
C SER A 98 -16.88 -14.48 7.36
N THR A 99 -16.44 -14.20 6.13
CA THR A 99 -17.27 -14.23 4.92
C THR A 99 -17.06 -15.49 4.08
N ASN A 100 -16.26 -16.45 4.55
CA ASN A 100 -15.92 -17.69 3.84
C ASN A 100 -15.32 -17.44 2.44
N GLN A 101 -14.43 -16.45 2.34
CA GLN A 101 -13.72 -16.00 1.13
C GLN A 101 -12.19 -16.08 1.29
N ILE A 102 -11.69 -16.93 2.21
CA ILE A 102 -10.26 -17.04 2.50
C ILE A 102 -9.45 -17.43 1.26
N ASP A 103 -10.05 -18.21 0.37
CA ASP A 103 -9.52 -18.68 -0.92
C ASP A 103 -9.19 -17.54 -1.90
N LYS A 104 -9.73 -16.33 -1.68
CA LYS A 104 -9.43 -15.15 -2.50
C LYS A 104 -8.14 -14.43 -2.10
N ILE A 105 -7.67 -14.65 -0.88
CA ILE A 105 -6.54 -13.91 -0.30
C ILE A 105 -5.33 -14.79 0.01
N VAL A 106 -5.46 -16.10 -0.11
CA VAL A 106 -4.38 -17.08 -0.02
C VAL A 106 -4.19 -17.76 -1.38
N THR A 107 -2.97 -18.22 -1.65
CA THR A 107 -2.60 -18.94 -2.88
C THR A 107 -1.66 -20.08 -2.56
#